data_AF-A0A7S4C635-F1
#
_entry.id   AF-A0A7S4C635-F1
#
_cell.length_a   1.000
_cell.length_b   1.000
_cell.length_c   1.000
_cell.angle_alpha   90.00
_cell.angle_beta   90.00
_cell.angle_gamma   90.00
#
_symmetry.space_group_name_H-M   'P 1'
#
loop_
_entity.id
_entity.type
_entity.pdbx_description
1 polymer ?
#
loop_
_entity_poly.entity_id
_entity_poly.type
_entity_poly.pdbx_seq_one_letter_code
_entity_poly.pdbx_strand_id
1 'polypeptide(L)'
;MPVSEDERGLTESDAETKGPGAAELLGVSRDVPLAQAATAQPASLTCADNGNTNAQPPNAQPPNMNPADPAAAGSPTGDDACAHADGAQCSDVAVCPFTGKSSGAATGSCPFSGTNALRGAALNHEPHARSEPPYDDDSAYLGNSASEQLESLWQRLLEARRPAGEEDNVKFPSLISLHKELLGDRSYERLLKSREDVKESSKALCAVGAAARARIEWEQGDVDVRARFTGLFGGDEAVEGLLRLSTACEPPSSSSSVPMPLRGSLRLFGGGLGSARLFPCAAFKALRDGSPSGNLLFAGRKVGHASTSFFDSHIATCVTEKASTFLKPFMAAFRKYSAYPTHMGLSDFASAATDGKKVVDPVFPWALVLRPTEAARRFGADTQKAVDERTAFLIEIARIPPGTPLYEIYAIPSPSSALEGVSKDGSERLHKIGRITTTSEFVFSDADGTMCFWHQRKEEDYALRPDWERALTPAHAQSCGAEHFARLIAKGNQT
;
A
#
# COMPACT_ATOMS: atom_id res chain seq x y z
N MET A 1 16.09 -57.84 -12.75
CA MET A 1 15.13 -57.88 -13.88
C MET A 1 13.82 -57.32 -13.37
N PRO A 2 13.42 -56.14 -13.84
CA PRO A 2 12.43 -55.29 -13.19
C PRO A 2 11.00 -55.63 -13.60
N VAL A 3 10.04 -55.38 -12.71
CA VAL A 3 8.62 -55.31 -13.03
C VAL A 3 8.24 -53.83 -13.05
N SER A 4 7.59 -53.45 -14.16
CA SER A 4 7.22 -52.13 -14.62
C SER A 4 6.28 -51.37 -13.69
N GLU A 5 6.55 -50.07 -13.56
CA GLU A 5 5.63 -49.06 -13.02
C GLU A 5 4.54 -48.75 -14.06
N ASP A 6 3.28 -48.90 -13.66
CA ASP A 6 2.10 -48.51 -14.42
C ASP A 6 1.66 -47.10 -13.98
N GLU A 7 1.70 -46.17 -14.94
CA GLU A 7 1.09 -44.85 -14.86
C GLU A 7 -0.44 -44.98 -14.68
N ARG A 8 -0.99 -44.34 -13.65
CA ARG A 8 -2.43 -44.08 -13.57
C ARG A 8 -2.69 -42.59 -13.52
N GLY A 9 -3.24 -42.11 -14.63
CA GLY A 9 -3.79 -40.77 -14.79
C GLY A 9 -4.96 -40.52 -13.84
N LEU A 10 -5.01 -39.30 -13.33
CA LEU A 10 -6.13 -38.75 -12.58
C LEU A 10 -7.01 -37.97 -13.56
N THR A 11 -8.21 -38.48 -13.81
CA THR A 11 -9.29 -37.74 -14.46
C THR A 11 -10.11 -37.02 -13.40
N GLU A 12 -10.18 -35.68 -13.48
CA GLU A 12 -11.17 -34.87 -12.78
C GLU A 12 -12.56 -35.20 -13.33
N SER A 13 -13.48 -35.59 -12.46
CA SER A 13 -14.90 -35.77 -12.78
C SER A 13 -15.74 -34.90 -11.88
N ASP A 14 -16.67 -34.21 -12.54
CA ASP A 14 -17.66 -33.26 -12.04
C ASP A 14 -18.47 -33.74 -10.83
N ALA A 15 -18.73 -32.83 -9.90
CA ALA A 15 -19.75 -32.98 -8.87
C ALA A 15 -20.74 -31.83 -8.96
N GLU A 16 -21.77 -32.02 -9.80
CA GLU A 16 -23.07 -31.36 -9.70
C GLU A 16 -23.71 -31.67 -8.35
N THR A 17 -24.10 -30.66 -7.58
CA THR A 17 -25.07 -30.81 -6.48
C THR A 17 -26.41 -30.20 -6.87
N LYS A 18 -27.36 -31.11 -7.08
CA LYS A 18 -28.80 -30.88 -7.22
C LYS A 18 -29.38 -30.21 -5.98
N GLY A 19 -30.23 -29.21 -6.18
CA GLY A 19 -31.13 -28.70 -5.13
C GLY A 19 -32.41 -29.53 -4.99
N PRO A 20 -33.13 -29.41 -3.87
CA PRO A 20 -34.57 -29.60 -3.80
C PRO A 20 -35.25 -28.21 -3.76
N GLY A 21 -36.38 -27.95 -4.42
CA GLY A 21 -37.62 -28.71 -4.37
C GLY A 21 -38.63 -27.89 -3.54
N ALA A 22 -39.55 -27.21 -4.23
CA ALA A 22 -40.55 -26.31 -3.65
C ALA A 22 -41.84 -27.03 -3.19
N ALA A 23 -42.67 -26.28 -2.46
CA ALA A 23 -44.01 -26.56 -1.87
C ALA A 23 -43.94 -26.98 -0.38
N GLU A 24 -44.74 -26.48 0.57
CA GLU A 24 -45.98 -25.70 0.51
C GLU A 24 -46.29 -25.05 1.88
N LEU A 25 -47.03 -23.93 1.82
CA LEU A 25 -47.89 -23.25 2.81
C LEU A 25 -48.03 -23.81 4.24
N LEU A 26 -47.90 -22.91 5.23
CA LEU A 26 -48.95 -22.59 6.23
C LEU A 26 -48.56 -21.32 7.00
N GLY A 27 -49.50 -20.37 7.08
CA GLY A 27 -49.29 -19.05 7.66
C GLY A 27 -49.35 -19.00 9.19
N VAL A 28 -48.61 -18.05 9.76
CA VAL A 28 -48.93 -17.43 11.05
C VAL A 28 -48.54 -15.95 10.97
N SER A 29 -49.56 -15.10 11.04
CA SER A 29 -49.45 -13.67 11.27
C SER A 29 -48.91 -13.41 12.68
N ARG A 30 -47.91 -12.53 12.83
CA ARG A 30 -47.62 -11.83 14.08
C ARG A 30 -47.16 -10.41 13.81
N ASP A 31 -48.06 -9.48 14.13
CA ASP A 31 -47.78 -8.08 14.38
C ASP A 31 -46.71 -7.92 15.46
N VAL A 32 -45.70 -7.07 15.20
CA VAL A 32 -44.82 -6.50 16.22
C VAL A 32 -44.68 -5.00 15.94
N PRO A 33 -44.91 -4.12 16.93
CA PRO A 33 -45.04 -2.69 16.69
C PRO A 33 -43.71 -1.97 16.49
N LEU A 34 -43.75 -0.94 15.64
CA LEU A 34 -42.74 0.10 15.48
C LEU A 34 -42.48 0.80 16.83
N ALA A 35 -41.26 0.68 17.35
CA ALA A 35 -40.78 1.54 18.43
C ALA A 35 -40.36 2.90 17.84
N GLN A 36 -41.01 3.96 18.33
CA GLN A 36 -40.69 5.35 18.05
C GLN A 36 -39.32 5.71 18.65
N ALA A 37 -38.41 6.22 17.82
CA ALA A 37 -37.17 6.83 18.28
C ALA A 37 -37.48 8.23 18.83
N ALA A 38 -37.21 8.42 20.12
CA ALA A 38 -37.32 9.70 20.79
C ALA A 38 -36.16 10.63 20.36
N THR A 39 -36.53 11.81 19.86
CA THR A 39 -35.68 12.98 19.68
C THR A 39 -35.12 13.46 21.01
N ALA A 40 -33.80 13.40 21.19
CA ALA A 40 -33.10 14.08 22.27
C ALA A 40 -32.60 15.45 21.77
N GLN A 41 -33.03 16.52 22.44
CA GLN A 41 -32.52 17.88 22.26
C GLN A 41 -31.15 18.03 22.93
N PRO A 42 -30.22 18.85 22.38
CA PRO A 42 -28.96 19.14 23.03
C PRO A 42 -29.14 20.17 24.16
N ALA A 43 -28.68 19.81 25.35
CA ALA A 43 -28.57 20.71 26.49
C ALA A 43 -27.42 21.72 26.26
N SER A 44 -27.76 23.00 26.39
CA SER A 44 -26.84 24.13 26.40
C SER A 44 -25.99 24.13 27.68
N LEU A 45 -24.67 24.08 27.53
CA LEU A 45 -23.70 24.32 28.60
C LEU A 45 -23.33 25.81 28.62
N THR A 46 -23.82 26.52 29.63
CA THR A 46 -23.39 27.86 30.00
C THR A 46 -22.16 27.77 30.91
N CYS A 47 -21.09 28.48 30.54
CA CYS A 47 -19.95 28.74 31.42
C CYS A 47 -20.37 29.66 32.58
N ALA A 48 -20.02 29.29 33.80
CA ALA A 48 -20.01 30.18 34.94
C ALA A 48 -18.74 29.96 35.77
N ASP A 49 -18.05 31.08 36.01
CA ASP A 49 -16.97 31.31 36.96
C ASP A 49 -17.26 30.76 38.35
N ASN A 50 -16.23 30.21 39.01
CA ASN A 50 -15.68 30.74 40.26
C ASN A 50 -14.74 29.73 40.95
N GLY A 51 -13.69 30.26 41.58
CA GLY A 51 -13.32 29.75 42.92
C GLY A 51 -12.01 29.01 43.07
N ASN A 52 -10.93 29.77 43.04
CA ASN A 52 -9.69 29.59 43.80
C ASN A 52 -9.85 28.81 45.13
N THR A 53 -9.11 27.71 45.34
CA THR A 53 -8.49 27.38 46.64
C THR A 53 -7.20 26.57 46.50
N ASN A 54 -6.18 27.05 47.18
CA ASN A 54 -4.90 26.43 47.49
C ASN A 54 -5.02 25.02 48.10
N ALA A 55 -4.25 24.06 47.59
CA ALA A 55 -3.63 22.99 48.38
C ALA A 55 -2.47 22.32 47.61
N GLN A 56 -1.24 22.55 48.06
CA GLN A 56 -0.06 21.74 47.72
C GLN A 56 0.04 20.49 48.63
N PRO A 57 0.84 19.47 48.26
CA PRO A 57 0.48 18.05 48.37
C PRO A 57 1.16 17.32 49.55
N PRO A 58 0.73 16.08 49.87
CA PRO A 58 1.54 15.19 50.67
C PRO A 58 2.68 14.57 49.85
N ASN A 59 3.86 14.79 50.39
CA ASN A 59 5.19 14.35 49.99
C ASN A 59 5.30 12.80 50.05
N ALA A 60 5.55 12.14 48.92
CA ALA A 60 5.89 10.72 48.88
C ALA A 60 7.41 10.57 48.67
N GLN A 61 8.11 10.15 49.72
CA GLN A 61 9.54 9.80 49.66
C GLN A 61 9.73 8.46 48.93
N PRO A 62 10.68 8.35 47.99
CA PRO A 62 11.16 7.06 47.51
C PRO A 62 12.15 6.43 48.51
N PRO A 63 12.23 5.08 48.58
CA PRO A 63 13.16 4.41 49.48
C PRO A 63 14.61 4.54 49.03
N ASN A 64 15.41 4.76 50.06
CA ASN A 64 16.84 4.94 50.15
C ASN A 64 17.62 3.70 49.63
N MET A 65 18.42 3.82 48.57
CA MET A 65 19.47 2.87 48.24
C MET A 65 20.82 3.45 48.66
N ASN A 66 21.48 2.80 49.62
CA ASN A 66 22.86 3.10 49.99
C ASN A 66 23.83 2.50 48.94
N PRO A 67 24.95 3.19 48.66
CA PRO A 67 26.02 2.68 47.82
C PRO A 67 26.99 1.81 48.65
N ALA A 68 27.46 0.70 48.06
CA ALA A 68 28.61 -0.03 48.56
C ALA A 68 29.80 0.18 47.61
N ASP A 69 30.92 0.54 48.21
CA ASP A 69 32.21 0.92 47.65
C ASP A 69 33.03 -0.26 47.04
N PRO A 70 34.17 0.04 46.36
CA PRO A 70 34.85 -0.84 45.40
C PRO A 70 36.11 -1.55 45.94
N ALA A 71 36.45 -2.68 45.31
CA ALA A 71 37.77 -3.36 45.33
C ALA A 71 37.66 -4.63 44.45
N ALA A 72 38.65 -5.16 43.72
CA ALA A 72 40.04 -4.79 43.46
C ALA A 72 40.52 -5.57 42.19
N ALA A 73 41.61 -5.04 41.64
CA ALA A 73 42.64 -5.60 40.76
C ALA A 73 42.63 -7.11 40.37
N GLY A 74 43.02 -7.36 39.11
CA GLY A 74 43.50 -8.67 38.68
C GLY A 74 43.83 -8.76 37.19
N SER A 75 44.89 -8.08 36.72
CA SER A 75 45.58 -8.43 35.48
C SER A 75 46.30 -9.77 35.62
N PRO A 76 46.50 -10.50 34.51
CA PRO A 76 47.86 -10.94 34.25
C PRO A 76 48.30 -10.64 32.82
N THR A 77 49.46 -9.99 32.79
CA THR A 77 50.45 -9.95 31.72
C THR A 77 50.85 -11.35 31.26
N GLY A 78 51.11 -11.48 29.96
CA GLY A 78 51.73 -12.67 29.37
C GLY A 78 52.18 -12.34 27.95
N ASP A 79 53.26 -11.57 27.86
CA ASP A 79 54.10 -11.47 26.67
C ASP A 79 54.60 -12.86 26.27
N ASP A 80 54.60 -13.16 24.97
CA ASP A 80 55.78 -13.77 24.36
C ASP A 80 55.81 -13.49 22.85
N ALA A 81 57.01 -13.19 22.42
CA ALA A 81 57.35 -12.50 21.20
C ALA A 81 57.89 -13.45 20.11
N CYS A 82 57.92 -12.92 18.88
CA CYS A 82 58.90 -13.18 17.83
C CYS A 82 59.05 -14.62 17.28
N ALA A 83 58.84 -14.80 15.98
CA ALA A 83 59.93 -14.68 14.98
C ALA A 83 59.52 -15.15 13.58
N HIS A 84 60.18 -14.53 12.61
CA HIS A 84 60.19 -14.73 11.16
C HIS A 84 60.54 -16.15 10.67
N ALA A 85 60.02 -16.50 9.48
CA ALA A 85 60.74 -17.03 8.30
C ALA A 85 59.70 -17.46 7.25
N ASP A 86 59.57 -16.75 6.12
CA ASP A 86 60.26 -16.99 4.84
C ASP A 86 59.79 -18.23 4.04
N GLY A 87 59.28 -17.95 2.85
CA GLY A 87 59.87 -18.50 1.62
C GLY A 87 59.16 -19.66 0.89
N ALA A 88 58.64 -19.31 -0.30
CA ALA A 88 58.61 -20.13 -1.53
C ALA A 88 57.65 -21.35 -1.57
N GLN A 89 57.05 -21.79 -2.67
CA GLN A 89 57.14 -21.47 -4.10
C GLN A 89 55.93 -22.08 -4.83
N CYS A 90 55.72 -21.62 -6.07
CA CYS A 90 54.77 -22.08 -7.07
C CYS A 90 54.73 -23.60 -7.31
N SER A 91 53.57 -24.13 -7.72
CA SER A 91 53.40 -24.75 -9.05
C SER A 91 51.96 -25.26 -9.30
N ASP A 92 51.57 -25.09 -10.57
CA ASP A 92 50.67 -25.95 -11.36
C ASP A 92 49.15 -25.74 -11.37
N VAL A 93 48.81 -24.79 -12.27
CA VAL A 93 47.76 -24.87 -13.29
C VAL A 93 47.59 -26.28 -13.86
N ALA A 94 46.37 -26.82 -13.81
CA ALA A 94 45.93 -27.93 -14.64
C ALA A 94 44.77 -27.48 -15.55
N VAL A 95 45.14 -27.25 -16.81
CA VAL A 95 44.28 -27.20 -17.99
C VAL A 95 43.90 -28.63 -18.36
N CYS A 96 42.65 -28.86 -18.77
CA CYS A 96 42.32 -29.99 -19.64
C CYS A 96 41.30 -29.59 -20.72
N PRO A 97 41.33 -30.26 -21.88
CA PRO A 97 41.17 -29.62 -23.18
C PRO A 97 39.92 -30.10 -23.93
N PHE A 98 39.42 -29.29 -24.87
CA PHE A 98 38.72 -29.80 -26.05
C PHE A 98 39.00 -28.88 -27.26
N THR A 99 39.83 -29.40 -28.17
CA THR A 99 39.98 -29.00 -29.58
C THR A 99 39.33 -30.11 -30.41
N GLY A 100 38.81 -29.99 -31.63
CA GLY A 100 38.53 -28.96 -32.64
C GLY A 100 37.41 -29.58 -33.52
N LYS A 101 36.92 -29.08 -34.66
CA LYS A 101 37.46 -28.32 -35.80
C LYS A 101 36.25 -27.86 -36.64
N SER A 102 36.11 -26.57 -36.94
CA SER A 102 36.28 -25.91 -38.25
C SER A 102 35.41 -26.38 -39.43
N SER A 103 34.60 -25.48 -39.99
CA SER A 103 34.85 -24.80 -41.29
C SER A 103 33.54 -24.24 -41.88
N GLY A 104 33.62 -23.09 -42.56
CA GLY A 104 32.51 -22.57 -43.38
C GLY A 104 32.41 -21.05 -43.38
N ALA A 105 33.31 -20.38 -44.10
CA ALA A 105 33.19 -18.96 -44.45
C ALA A 105 32.08 -18.76 -45.51
N ALA A 106 31.27 -17.73 -45.37
CA ALA A 106 30.59 -17.08 -46.49
C ALA A 106 30.27 -15.62 -46.13
N THR A 107 30.89 -14.74 -46.90
CA THR A 107 30.67 -13.30 -47.03
C THR A 107 29.27 -12.99 -47.57
N GLY A 108 28.58 -12.00 -46.99
CA GLY A 108 27.33 -11.48 -47.51
C GLY A 108 27.03 -10.08 -46.96
N SER A 109 27.07 -9.10 -47.86
CA SER A 109 27.05 -7.65 -47.67
C SER A 109 25.65 -7.03 -47.61
N CYS A 110 25.48 -6.04 -46.70
CA CYS A 110 24.64 -4.81 -46.78
C CYS A 110 23.10 -4.93 -46.99
N PRO A 111 22.32 -3.83 -46.85
CA PRO A 111 22.15 -2.96 -45.69
C PRO A 111 20.65 -2.72 -45.38
N PHE A 112 20.28 -2.32 -44.15
CA PHE A 112 18.97 -1.69 -43.90
C PHE A 112 19.13 -0.51 -42.94
N SER A 113 19.38 0.65 -43.52
CA SER A 113 19.13 1.96 -42.92
C SER A 113 17.66 2.33 -43.16
N GLY A 114 16.83 2.27 -42.12
CA GLY A 114 15.44 2.72 -42.15
C GLY A 114 15.24 3.88 -41.18
N THR A 115 15.63 5.08 -41.59
CA THR A 115 15.26 6.33 -40.93
C THR A 115 13.78 6.63 -41.22
N ASN A 116 12.89 6.39 -40.26
CA ASN A 116 11.53 6.91 -40.32
C ASN A 116 11.49 8.29 -39.64
N ALA A 117 11.59 9.33 -40.47
CA ALA A 117 11.23 10.68 -40.13
C ALA A 117 9.69 10.79 -40.07
N LEU A 118 9.13 10.91 -38.87
CA LEU A 118 7.73 11.30 -38.69
C LEU A 118 7.64 12.82 -38.70
N ARG A 119 7.03 13.33 -39.77
CA ARG A 119 6.62 14.73 -39.93
C ARG A 119 5.62 15.10 -38.83
N GLY A 120 5.93 16.16 -38.10
CA GLY A 120 5.01 16.81 -37.17
C GLY A 120 3.84 17.47 -37.91
N ALA A 121 2.62 17.14 -37.49
CA ALA A 121 1.44 17.93 -37.78
C ALA A 121 1.25 18.90 -36.60
N ALA A 122 1.43 20.19 -36.85
CA ALA A 122 1.12 21.25 -35.89
C ALA A 122 -0.40 21.36 -35.76
N LEU A 123 -0.94 20.94 -34.61
CA LEU A 123 -2.30 21.27 -34.20
C LEU A 123 -2.23 22.52 -33.31
N ASN A 124 -2.72 23.63 -33.85
CA ASN A 124 -2.93 24.86 -33.10
C ASN A 124 -4.08 24.64 -32.11
N HIS A 125 -3.74 24.32 -30.86
CA HIS A 125 -4.66 24.47 -29.74
C HIS A 125 -4.39 25.82 -29.08
N GLU A 126 -5.38 26.71 -29.13
CA GLU A 126 -5.35 27.93 -28.31
C GLU A 126 -5.33 27.56 -26.82
N PRO A 127 -4.39 28.10 -26.03
CA PRO A 127 -4.36 27.87 -24.60
C PRO A 127 -5.45 28.73 -23.94
N HIS A 128 -6.48 28.08 -23.40
CA HIS A 128 -7.30 28.71 -22.36
C HIS A 128 -6.39 28.96 -21.15
N ALA A 129 -5.90 30.20 -21.03
CA ALA A 129 -5.21 30.68 -19.85
C ALA A 129 -6.18 30.72 -18.68
N ARG A 130 -6.26 29.61 -17.92
CA ARG A 130 -6.69 29.69 -16.53
C ARG A 130 -5.54 30.38 -15.79
N SER A 131 -5.82 31.50 -15.15
CA SER A 131 -4.90 32.11 -14.18
C SER A 131 -4.55 31.03 -13.15
N GLU A 132 -3.31 30.56 -13.16
CA GLU A 132 -2.83 29.67 -12.11
C GLU A 132 -2.91 30.44 -10.79
N PRO A 133 -3.57 29.89 -9.76
CA PRO A 133 -3.53 30.51 -8.44
C PRO A 133 -2.06 30.60 -7.98
N PRO A 134 -1.71 31.64 -7.20
CA PRO A 134 -0.35 31.77 -6.67
C PRO A 134 0.01 30.48 -5.94
N TYR A 135 1.06 29.80 -6.39
CA TYR A 135 1.67 28.71 -5.62
C TYR A 135 2.10 29.32 -4.29
N ASP A 136 1.47 28.90 -3.20
CA ASP A 136 2.01 29.14 -1.86
C ASP A 136 3.43 28.56 -1.84
N ASP A 137 4.41 29.38 -1.48
CA ASP A 137 5.79 28.95 -1.31
C ASP A 137 5.84 27.83 -0.25
N ASP A 138 6.11 26.59 -0.67
CA ASP A 138 6.23 25.41 0.18
C ASP A 138 7.20 25.62 1.37
N SER A 139 8.08 26.62 1.28
CA SER A 139 8.98 27.00 2.37
C SER A 139 8.24 27.29 3.68
N ALA A 140 7.07 27.93 3.61
CA ALA A 140 6.25 28.22 4.78
C ALA A 140 5.57 26.96 5.33
N TYR A 141 5.14 26.04 4.45
CA TYR A 141 4.53 24.78 4.86
C TYR A 141 5.53 23.86 5.57
N LEU A 142 6.74 23.72 5.00
CA LEU A 142 7.81 22.90 5.56
C LEU A 142 8.40 23.49 6.86
N GLY A 143 8.21 24.78 7.13
CA GLY A 143 8.61 25.41 8.39
C GLY A 143 7.73 25.04 9.59
N ASN A 144 6.56 24.44 9.36
CA ASN A 144 5.63 24.05 10.42
C ASN A 144 6.00 22.69 11.03
N SER A 145 5.58 22.46 12.27
CA SER A 145 5.62 21.13 12.88
C SER A 145 4.70 20.15 12.14
N ALA A 146 4.97 18.84 12.28
CA ALA A 146 4.15 17.77 11.72
C ALA A 146 2.69 17.88 12.15
N SER A 147 2.43 18.28 13.40
CA SER A 147 1.07 18.48 13.92
C SER A 147 0.37 19.67 13.26
N GLU A 148 1.06 20.79 13.07
CA GLU A 148 0.51 21.97 12.38
C GLU A 148 0.25 21.67 10.89
N GLN A 149 1.16 20.94 10.25
CA GLN A 149 0.99 20.46 8.87
C GLN A 149 -0.23 19.54 8.74
N LEU A 150 -0.41 18.60 9.67
CA LEU A 150 -1.56 17.69 9.71
C LEU A 150 -2.87 18.46 9.90
N GLU A 151 -2.90 19.41 10.84
CA GLU A 151 -4.07 20.26 11.08
C GLU A 151 -4.42 21.07 9.84
N SER A 152 -3.43 21.71 9.21
CA SER A 152 -3.61 22.49 7.98
C SER A 152 -4.20 21.65 6.83
N LEU A 153 -3.63 20.47 6.56
CA LEU A 153 -4.16 19.57 5.54
C LEU A 153 -5.58 19.07 5.86
N TRP A 154 -5.86 18.82 7.13
CA TRP A 154 -7.19 18.40 7.57
C TRP A 154 -8.23 19.51 7.39
N GLN A 155 -7.89 20.77 7.70
CA GLN A 155 -8.79 21.89 7.45
C GLN A 155 -9.08 22.07 5.95
N ARG A 156 -8.05 22.00 5.09
CA ARG A 156 -8.23 22.03 3.63
C ARG A 156 -9.15 20.89 3.14
N LEU A 157 -9.05 19.72 3.75
CA LEU A 157 -9.96 18.60 3.46
C LEU A 157 -11.40 18.88 3.87
N LEU A 158 -11.60 19.45 5.06
CA LEU A 158 -12.93 19.79 5.57
C LEU A 158 -13.58 20.90 4.73
N GLU A 159 -12.80 21.87 4.25
CA GLU A 159 -13.26 22.92 3.36
C GLU A 159 -13.66 22.37 1.98
N ALA A 160 -12.89 21.41 1.46
CA ALA A 160 -13.18 20.75 0.18
C ALA A 160 -14.13 19.55 0.30
N ARG A 161 -14.72 19.31 1.48
CA ARG A 161 -15.62 18.18 1.68
C ARG A 161 -16.86 18.33 0.81
N ARG A 162 -17.32 17.22 0.25
CA ARG A 162 -18.61 17.19 -0.40
C ARG A 162 -19.73 17.12 0.64
N PRO A 163 -20.89 17.75 0.38
CA PRO A 163 -22.07 17.56 1.21
C PRO A 163 -22.46 16.08 1.31
N ALA A 164 -22.93 15.65 2.48
CA ALA A 164 -23.50 14.32 2.65
C ALA A 164 -24.70 14.14 1.72
N GLY A 165 -24.83 12.97 1.10
CA GLY A 165 -25.89 12.68 0.11
C GLY A 165 -25.50 12.96 -1.34
N GLU A 166 -24.32 13.53 -1.61
CA GLU A 166 -23.80 13.70 -2.98
C GLU A 166 -22.96 12.50 -3.47
N GLU A 167 -22.94 11.39 -2.74
CA GLU A 167 -22.22 10.18 -3.13
C GLU A 167 -22.73 9.62 -4.46
N ASP A 168 -24.01 9.81 -4.78
CA ASP A 168 -24.61 9.35 -6.05
C ASP A 168 -24.17 10.19 -7.26
N ASN A 169 -23.64 11.40 -7.04
CA ASN A 169 -23.17 12.31 -8.10
C ASN A 169 -21.66 12.22 -8.36
N VAL A 170 -21.04 11.15 -7.86
CA VAL A 170 -19.60 10.95 -8.01
C VAL A 170 -19.25 10.59 -9.44
N LYS A 171 -18.45 11.46 -10.06
CA LYS A 171 -17.92 11.24 -11.41
C LYS A 171 -16.69 10.36 -11.33
N PHE A 172 -16.85 9.09 -11.61
CA PHE A 172 -15.71 8.22 -11.81
C PHE A 172 -14.96 8.59 -13.09
N PRO A 173 -13.62 8.58 -13.09
CA PRO A 173 -12.87 8.66 -14.33
C PRO A 173 -13.23 7.45 -15.19
N SER A 174 -13.74 7.69 -16.39
CA SER A 174 -14.06 6.61 -17.32
C SER A 174 -12.81 5.81 -17.65
N LEU A 175 -12.94 4.51 -17.92
CA LEU A 175 -11.79 3.69 -18.34
C LEU A 175 -11.15 4.22 -19.62
N ILE A 176 -11.93 4.88 -20.48
CA ILE A 176 -11.44 5.56 -21.68
C ILE A 176 -10.62 6.79 -21.32
N SER A 177 -11.07 7.60 -20.36
CA SER A 177 -10.32 8.76 -19.84
C SER A 177 -9.00 8.30 -19.24
N LEU A 178 -9.04 7.24 -18.44
CA LEU A 178 -7.86 6.62 -17.86
C LEU A 178 -6.88 6.15 -18.95
N HIS A 179 -7.39 5.49 -19.99
CA HIS A 179 -6.58 5.03 -21.11
C HIS A 179 -5.93 6.20 -21.85
N LYS A 180 -6.69 7.26 -22.13
CA LYS A 180 -6.16 8.49 -22.75
C LYS A 180 -5.14 9.19 -21.88
N GLU A 181 -5.36 9.22 -20.57
CA GLU A 181 -4.46 9.87 -19.63
C GLU A 181 -3.15 9.10 -19.44
N LEU A 182 -3.21 7.76 -19.34
CA LEU A 182 -2.02 6.92 -19.15
C LEU A 182 -1.25 6.67 -20.45
N LEU A 183 -1.91 6.66 -21.61
CA LEU A 183 -1.26 6.45 -22.91
C LEU A 183 -0.98 7.73 -23.69
N GLY A 184 -1.59 8.85 -23.32
CA GLY A 184 -1.36 10.14 -23.94
C GLY A 184 -0.07 10.81 -23.46
N ASP A 185 0.07 12.09 -23.81
CA ASP A 185 1.29 12.87 -23.54
C ASP A 185 1.40 13.41 -22.10
N ARG A 186 0.45 13.08 -21.21
CA ARG A 186 0.56 13.48 -19.80
C ARG A 186 1.74 12.75 -19.16
N SER A 187 2.74 13.52 -18.77
CA SER A 187 3.94 12.96 -18.16
C SER A 187 3.68 12.60 -16.69
N TYR A 188 3.48 11.31 -16.42
CA TYR A 188 3.43 10.75 -15.06
C TYR A 188 4.69 11.07 -14.25
N GLU A 189 5.79 11.43 -14.94
CA GLU A 189 7.04 11.90 -14.36
C GLU A 189 6.84 13.05 -13.36
N ARG A 190 5.89 13.97 -13.60
CA ARG A 190 5.62 15.07 -12.67
C ARG A 190 5.04 14.57 -11.34
N LEU A 191 4.33 13.44 -11.33
CA LEU A 191 3.82 12.83 -10.09
C LEU A 191 4.92 12.10 -9.33
N LEU A 192 5.91 11.55 -10.03
CA LEU A 192 7.04 10.84 -9.42
C LEU A 192 8.12 11.78 -8.89
N LYS A 193 8.31 12.94 -9.54
CA LYS A 193 9.35 13.91 -9.16
C LYS A 193 8.94 14.89 -8.07
N SER A 194 7.66 15.25 -8.00
CA SER A 194 7.19 16.24 -7.04
C SER A 194 6.95 15.57 -5.69
N ARG A 195 7.56 16.11 -4.65
CA ARG A 195 7.40 15.68 -3.25
C ARG A 195 6.45 16.60 -2.46
N GLU A 196 5.73 17.47 -3.16
CA GLU A 196 4.77 18.39 -2.58
C GLU A 196 3.65 17.64 -1.88
N ASP A 197 3.27 18.11 -0.69
CA ASP A 197 2.17 17.53 0.08
C ASP A 197 0.78 17.99 -0.40
N VAL A 198 0.74 19.14 -1.08
CA VAL A 198 -0.45 19.71 -1.70
C VAL A 198 -0.16 19.94 -3.17
N LYS A 199 -1.08 19.55 -4.04
CA LYS A 199 -0.91 19.77 -5.48
C LYS A 199 -2.25 19.87 -6.19
N GLU A 200 -2.41 20.92 -6.97
CA GLU A 200 -3.45 21.01 -7.98
C GLU A 200 -3.22 19.95 -9.06
N SER A 201 -3.97 18.86 -8.97
CA SER A 201 -4.01 17.84 -9.99
C SER A 201 -5.36 17.15 -9.98
N SER A 202 -5.82 16.79 -11.18
CA SER A 202 -6.92 15.84 -11.33
C SER A 202 -6.33 14.44 -11.23
N LYS A 203 -6.91 13.59 -10.36
CA LYS A 203 -6.47 12.21 -10.21
C LYS A 203 -7.09 11.34 -11.30
N ALA A 204 -6.23 10.76 -12.13
CA ALA A 204 -6.62 9.75 -13.13
C ALA A 204 -7.13 8.46 -12.48
N LEU A 205 -6.44 8.06 -11.40
CA LEU A 205 -6.66 6.86 -10.62
C LEU A 205 -6.97 7.25 -9.18
N CYS A 206 -7.77 6.44 -8.51
CA CYS A 206 -8.13 6.68 -7.12
C CYS A 206 -8.82 8.03 -6.93
N ALA A 207 -9.52 8.59 -7.93
CA ALA A 207 -10.23 9.87 -7.81
C ALA A 207 -11.33 9.81 -6.73
N VAL A 208 -12.01 8.66 -6.63
CA VAL A 208 -13.11 8.46 -5.70
C VAL A 208 -12.63 7.79 -4.42
N GLY A 209 -12.86 8.45 -3.28
CA GLY A 209 -12.52 7.93 -1.96
C GLY A 209 -12.87 8.89 -0.84
N ALA A 210 -12.61 8.47 0.40
CA ALA A 210 -12.78 9.29 1.60
C ALA A 210 -11.47 9.30 2.41
N ALA A 211 -11.26 10.36 3.19
CA ALA A 211 -10.09 10.53 4.04
C ALA A 211 -10.47 10.70 5.51
N ALA A 212 -9.65 10.20 6.41
CA ALA A 212 -9.77 10.41 7.85
C ALA A 212 -8.39 10.70 8.45
N ARG A 213 -8.36 11.34 9.62
CA ARG A 213 -7.22 11.24 10.51
C ARG A 213 -7.11 9.80 11.00
N ALA A 214 -5.88 9.31 11.04
CA ALA A 214 -5.60 7.98 11.53
C ALA A 214 -4.20 7.94 12.12
N ARG A 215 -3.97 6.92 12.94
CA ARG A 215 -2.67 6.67 13.54
C ARG A 215 -2.19 5.26 13.27
N ILE A 216 -0.88 5.11 13.14
CA ILE A 216 -0.22 3.82 13.11
C ILE A 216 0.42 3.56 14.47
N GLU A 217 0.03 2.44 15.08
CA GLU A 217 0.64 1.94 16.31
C GLU A 217 1.52 0.75 15.95
N TRP A 218 2.83 0.88 16.11
CA TRP A 218 3.78 -0.21 15.89
C TRP A 218 3.80 -1.16 17.08
N GLU A 219 3.90 -2.47 16.83
CA GLU A 219 3.96 -3.47 17.89
C GLU A 219 5.30 -3.41 18.63
N GLN A 220 5.24 -3.46 19.96
CA GLN A 220 6.40 -3.47 20.86
C GLN A 220 6.70 -4.90 21.40
N GLY A 221 6.19 -5.93 20.72
CA GLY A 221 6.21 -7.32 21.20
C GLY A 221 7.50 -8.10 20.88
N ASP A 222 7.38 -9.43 20.81
CA ASP A 222 8.49 -10.40 20.57
C ASP A 222 9.37 -10.09 19.36
N VAL A 223 8.78 -9.40 18.37
CA VAL A 223 9.54 -8.75 17.32
C VAL A 223 9.65 -7.28 17.71
N ASP A 224 10.80 -6.88 18.25
CA ASP A 224 11.09 -5.48 18.45
C ASP A 224 11.21 -4.82 17.07
N VAL A 225 10.09 -4.26 16.59
CA VAL A 225 9.98 -3.54 15.32
C VAL A 225 10.98 -2.40 15.29
N ARG A 226 11.28 -1.78 16.44
CA ARG A 226 12.22 -0.65 16.56
C ARG A 226 13.66 -1.10 16.39
N ALA A 227 14.00 -2.30 16.84
CA ALA A 227 15.30 -2.89 16.55
C ALA A 227 15.47 -3.27 15.06
N ARG A 228 14.37 -3.34 14.29
CA ARG A 228 14.39 -3.85 12.91
C ARG A 228 14.21 -2.79 11.84
N PHE A 229 13.47 -1.71 12.11
CA PHE A 229 13.17 -0.69 11.14
C PHE A 229 13.39 0.70 11.73
N THR A 230 13.65 1.68 10.87
CA THR A 230 14.02 3.04 11.28
C THR A 230 12.99 4.07 10.84
N GLY A 231 13.22 5.34 11.20
CA GLY A 231 12.39 6.46 10.78
C GLY A 231 10.98 6.32 11.34
N LEU A 232 9.96 6.53 10.50
CA LEU A 232 8.57 6.40 10.92
C LEU A 232 8.15 4.97 11.24
N PHE A 233 8.92 3.93 10.85
CA PHE A 233 8.64 2.55 11.28
C PHE A 233 9.15 2.23 12.70
N GLY A 234 10.23 2.90 13.12
CA GLY A 234 10.95 2.57 14.35
C GLY A 234 10.69 3.52 15.51
N GLY A 235 9.75 4.45 15.37
CA GLY A 235 9.46 5.46 16.39
C GLY A 235 8.90 4.87 17.69
N ASP A 236 9.18 5.56 18.80
CA ASP A 236 8.63 5.19 20.11
C ASP A 236 7.13 5.49 20.22
N GLU A 237 6.66 6.45 19.44
CA GLU A 237 5.29 6.95 19.46
C GLU A 237 4.48 6.46 18.26
N ALA A 238 3.15 6.53 18.40
CA ALA A 238 2.26 6.29 17.28
C ALA A 238 2.48 7.37 16.20
N VAL A 239 2.43 6.95 14.93
CA VAL A 239 2.55 7.88 13.80
C VAL A 239 1.17 8.39 13.44
N GLU A 240 0.87 9.64 13.77
CA GLU A 240 -0.35 10.33 13.34
C GLU A 240 -0.26 10.76 11.87
N GLY A 241 -1.39 10.78 11.17
CA GLY A 241 -1.42 11.10 9.76
C GLY A 241 -2.80 11.12 9.14
N LEU A 242 -2.82 11.19 7.80
CA LEU A 242 -4.04 11.11 7.00
C LEU A 242 -4.10 9.75 6.29
N LEU A 243 -5.19 9.03 6.53
CA LEU A 243 -5.53 7.82 5.79
C LEU A 243 -6.59 8.15 4.75
N ARG A 244 -6.34 7.75 3.50
CA ARG A 244 -7.31 7.81 2.42
C ARG A 244 -7.65 6.41 1.93
N LEU A 245 -8.93 6.10 1.89
CA LEU A 245 -9.48 4.87 1.33
C LEU A 245 -10.22 5.20 0.03
N SER A 246 -9.88 4.52 -1.05
CA SER A 246 -10.31 4.88 -2.41
C SER A 246 -10.42 3.67 -3.32
N THR A 247 -11.06 3.85 -4.47
CA THR A 247 -11.08 2.82 -5.53
C THR A 247 -10.28 3.27 -6.74
N ALA A 248 -9.44 2.39 -7.28
CA ALA A 248 -8.54 2.72 -8.39
C ALA A 248 -9.27 3.32 -9.60
N CYS A 249 -10.40 2.75 -9.98
CA CYS A 249 -11.21 3.22 -11.10
C CYS A 249 -12.67 2.75 -10.99
N GLU A 250 -13.51 3.15 -11.95
CA GLU A 250 -14.87 2.62 -12.07
C GLU A 250 -14.85 1.13 -12.41
N PRO A 251 -15.62 0.29 -11.71
CA PRO A 251 -15.69 -1.12 -12.05
C PRO A 251 -16.28 -1.36 -13.45
N PRO A 252 -15.67 -2.21 -14.30
CA PRO A 252 -16.18 -2.45 -15.66
C PRO A 252 -17.62 -2.99 -15.67
N SER A 253 -17.98 -3.75 -14.63
CA SER A 253 -19.30 -4.39 -14.47
C SER A 253 -20.44 -3.36 -14.35
N SER A 254 -20.15 -2.17 -13.82
CA SER A 254 -21.08 -1.08 -13.54
C SER A 254 -20.80 0.19 -14.37
N SER A 255 -19.63 0.30 -15.03
CA SER A 255 -19.27 1.48 -15.84
C SER A 255 -20.12 1.69 -17.09
N SER A 256 -20.84 2.80 -17.16
CA SER A 256 -21.60 3.22 -18.36
C SER A 256 -20.70 3.57 -19.55
N SER A 257 -19.41 3.81 -19.30
CA SER A 257 -18.42 4.15 -20.32
C SER A 257 -17.95 2.97 -21.17
N VAL A 258 -18.21 1.74 -20.73
CA VAL A 258 -17.85 0.53 -21.46
C VAL A 258 -19.02 0.12 -22.37
N PRO A 259 -18.87 0.11 -23.70
CA PRO A 259 -19.94 -0.29 -24.61
C PRO A 259 -20.48 -1.69 -24.28
N MET A 260 -21.79 -1.87 -24.36
CA MET A 260 -22.47 -3.15 -24.07
C MET A 260 -21.81 -4.41 -24.66
N PRO A 261 -21.41 -4.46 -25.95
CA PRO A 261 -20.75 -5.65 -26.49
C PRO A 261 -19.40 -5.95 -25.80
N LEU A 262 -18.65 -4.90 -25.45
CA LEU A 262 -17.38 -5.04 -24.73
C LEU A 262 -17.60 -5.48 -23.28
N ARG A 263 -18.65 -4.97 -22.62
CA ARG A 263 -19.02 -5.38 -21.26
C ARG A 263 -19.40 -6.86 -21.20
N GLY A 264 -20.16 -7.37 -22.18
CA GLY A 264 -20.48 -8.80 -22.29
C GLY A 264 -19.23 -9.65 -22.47
N SER A 265 -18.31 -9.23 -23.34
CA SER A 265 -17.03 -9.91 -23.54
C SER A 265 -16.14 -9.89 -22.29
N LEU A 266 -16.06 -8.77 -21.58
CA LEU A 266 -15.33 -8.69 -20.30
C LEU A 266 -15.94 -9.60 -19.23
N ARG A 267 -17.27 -9.77 -19.19
CA ARG A 267 -17.91 -10.71 -18.27
C ARG A 267 -17.60 -12.17 -18.61
N LEU A 268 -17.60 -12.53 -19.89
CA LEU A 268 -17.37 -13.92 -20.32
C LEU A 268 -15.88 -14.31 -20.32
N PHE A 269 -14.99 -13.39 -20.71
CA PHE A 269 -13.58 -13.69 -20.97
C PHE A 269 -12.60 -12.85 -20.14
N GLY A 270 -13.08 -11.88 -19.36
CA GLY A 270 -12.24 -11.02 -18.52
C GLY A 270 -11.82 -11.64 -17.19
N GLY A 271 -12.30 -12.84 -16.86
CA GLY A 271 -12.03 -13.50 -15.58
C GLY A 271 -12.45 -12.61 -14.40
N GLY A 272 -11.58 -12.47 -13.40
CA GLY A 272 -11.84 -11.66 -12.21
C GLY A 272 -12.21 -10.20 -12.50
N LEU A 273 -11.71 -9.64 -13.62
CA LEU A 273 -12.01 -8.26 -14.03
C LEU A 273 -13.48 -8.08 -14.43
N GLY A 274 -14.10 -9.12 -15.01
CA GLY A 274 -15.51 -9.09 -15.41
C GLY A 274 -16.48 -9.08 -14.23
N SER A 275 -16.06 -9.68 -13.11
CA SER A 275 -16.80 -9.70 -11.85
C SER A 275 -16.45 -8.57 -10.88
N ALA A 276 -15.45 -7.75 -11.21
CA ALA A 276 -14.96 -6.72 -10.31
C ALA A 276 -16.07 -5.71 -9.96
N ARG A 277 -16.23 -5.46 -8.67
CA ARG A 277 -17.13 -4.45 -8.08
C ARG A 277 -16.37 -3.34 -7.38
N LEU A 278 -15.12 -3.58 -6.98
CA LEU A 278 -14.27 -2.60 -6.32
C LEU A 278 -12.79 -2.87 -6.62
N PHE A 279 -11.97 -1.81 -6.60
CA PHE A 279 -10.51 -1.87 -6.72
C PHE A 279 -9.89 -1.14 -5.52
N PRO A 280 -9.89 -1.75 -4.32
CA PRO A 280 -9.54 -1.03 -3.10
C PRO A 280 -8.08 -0.58 -3.11
N CYS A 281 -7.87 0.69 -2.79
CA CYS A 281 -6.58 1.33 -2.63
C CYS A 281 -6.58 2.15 -1.34
N ALA A 282 -5.53 2.04 -0.56
CA ALA A 282 -5.33 2.89 0.61
C ALA A 282 -4.03 3.69 0.46
N ALA A 283 -4.02 4.90 1.01
CA ALA A 283 -2.81 5.69 1.13
C ALA A 283 -2.74 6.28 2.54
N PHE A 284 -1.57 6.23 3.16
CA PHE A 284 -1.31 6.83 4.46
C PHE A 284 -0.21 7.89 4.31
N LYS A 285 -0.46 9.08 4.84
CA LYS A 285 0.48 10.21 4.85
C LYS A 285 0.85 10.54 6.29
N ALA A 286 2.11 10.37 6.62
CA ALA A 286 2.71 10.74 7.90
C ALA A 286 3.50 12.05 7.75
N LEU A 287 3.14 13.06 8.54
CA LEU A 287 3.79 14.36 8.48
C LEU A 287 5.09 14.33 9.30
N ARG A 288 6.04 15.19 8.94
CA ARG A 288 7.35 15.29 9.59
C ARG A 288 7.71 16.77 9.79
N ASP A 289 8.37 17.08 10.90
CA ASP A 289 8.88 18.44 11.13
C ASP A 289 9.92 18.78 10.04
N GLY A 290 9.89 20.01 9.52
CA GLY A 290 10.97 20.52 8.66
C GLY A 290 11.19 19.77 7.33
N SER A 291 10.33 18.82 6.98
CA SER A 291 10.59 17.89 5.87
C SER A 291 9.29 17.39 5.22
N PRO A 292 9.32 16.99 3.93
CA PRO A 292 8.14 16.48 3.25
C PRO A 292 7.56 15.25 3.97
N SER A 293 6.26 15.00 3.85
CA SER A 293 5.65 13.80 4.47
C SER A 293 6.25 12.46 3.98
N GLY A 294 6.18 11.44 4.84
CA GLY A 294 6.37 10.04 4.45
C GLY A 294 5.04 9.45 4.00
N ASN A 295 5.03 8.76 2.85
CA ASN A 295 3.79 8.22 2.27
C ASN A 295 3.87 6.71 2.11
N LEU A 296 2.78 6.01 2.42
CA LEU A 296 2.58 4.59 2.13
C LEU A 296 1.39 4.43 1.21
N LEU A 297 1.54 3.62 0.16
CA LEU A 297 0.48 3.38 -0.81
C LEU A 297 0.25 1.88 -0.98
N PHE A 298 -1.01 1.50 -0.93
CA PHE A 298 -1.46 0.12 -0.94
C PHE A 298 -2.52 -0.06 -2.01
N ALA A 299 -2.46 -1.19 -2.70
CA ALA A 299 -3.47 -1.60 -3.65
C ALA A 299 -3.87 -3.04 -3.40
N GLY A 300 -5.13 -3.34 -3.64
CA GLY A 300 -5.67 -4.69 -3.60
C GLY A 300 -5.35 -5.47 -4.87
N ARG A 301 -6.28 -6.34 -5.26
CA ARG A 301 -6.17 -7.12 -6.50
C ARG A 301 -6.23 -6.18 -7.70
N LYS A 302 -5.27 -6.32 -8.62
CA LYS A 302 -5.26 -5.56 -9.90
C LYS A 302 -6.53 -5.76 -10.73
N VAL A 303 -7.13 -6.94 -10.63
CA VAL A 303 -8.38 -7.29 -11.33
C VAL A 303 -9.62 -6.94 -10.50
N GLY A 304 -9.47 -6.23 -9.39
CA GLY A 304 -10.53 -5.94 -8.43
C GLY A 304 -10.96 -7.20 -7.67
N HIS A 305 -11.99 -7.04 -6.86
CA HIS A 305 -12.69 -8.13 -6.20
C HIS A 305 -14.19 -8.01 -6.42
N ALA A 306 -14.90 -9.14 -6.26
CA ALA A 306 -16.32 -9.24 -6.57
C ALA A 306 -17.23 -8.65 -5.47
N SER A 307 -16.64 -8.26 -4.33
CA SER A 307 -17.39 -7.63 -3.24
C SER A 307 -17.45 -6.11 -3.40
N THR A 308 -18.55 -5.54 -2.90
CA THR A 308 -18.71 -4.10 -2.71
C THR A 308 -18.11 -3.60 -1.39
N SER A 309 -17.78 -4.51 -0.45
CA SER A 309 -17.15 -4.12 0.82
C SER A 309 -15.67 -3.81 0.61
N PHE A 310 -15.19 -2.69 1.11
CA PHE A 310 -13.80 -2.26 1.07
C PHE A 310 -12.87 -3.22 1.82
N PHE A 311 -13.33 -3.73 2.97
CA PHE A 311 -12.51 -4.49 3.91
C PHE A 311 -12.54 -6.01 3.66
N ASP A 312 -13.09 -6.46 2.54
CA ASP A 312 -13.15 -7.88 2.23
C ASP A 312 -11.80 -8.48 1.85
N SER A 313 -10.90 -7.70 1.26
CA SER A 313 -9.61 -8.16 0.77
C SER A 313 -8.43 -7.46 1.45
N HIS A 314 -7.29 -8.16 1.51
CA HIS A 314 -6.04 -7.53 1.90
C HIS A 314 -5.60 -6.55 0.80
N ILE A 315 -4.79 -5.57 1.18
CA ILE A 315 -4.11 -4.65 0.26
C ILE A 315 -2.62 -4.62 0.60
N ALA A 316 -1.76 -4.36 -0.38
CA ALA A 316 -0.31 -4.42 -0.19
C ALA A 316 0.41 -3.34 -1.00
N THR A 317 1.67 -3.06 -0.63
CA THR A 317 2.56 -2.14 -1.37
C THR A 317 3.13 -2.77 -2.64
N CYS A 318 2.81 -4.03 -2.90
CA CYS A 318 3.17 -4.78 -4.09
C CYS A 318 1.92 -5.42 -4.68
N VAL A 319 1.79 -5.35 -6.00
CA VAL A 319 0.72 -5.97 -6.78
C VAL A 319 1.36 -6.85 -7.85
N THR A 320 0.74 -7.99 -8.15
CA THR A 320 1.26 -8.88 -9.20
C THR A 320 1.28 -8.18 -10.57
N GLU A 321 2.37 -8.35 -11.31
CA GLU A 321 2.51 -7.94 -12.70
C GLU A 321 1.78 -8.88 -13.66
N LYS A 322 1.34 -10.07 -13.19
CA LYS A 322 0.52 -10.99 -13.98
C LYS A 322 -0.75 -10.27 -14.43
N ALA A 323 -0.82 -9.94 -15.70
CA ALA A 323 -1.87 -9.11 -16.29
C ALA A 323 -2.60 -9.91 -17.36
N SER A 324 -3.92 -9.76 -17.43
CA SER A 324 -4.68 -10.18 -18.60
C SER A 324 -4.19 -9.42 -19.83
N THR A 325 -4.41 -9.97 -21.03
CA THR A 325 -4.02 -9.31 -22.29
C THR A 325 -4.56 -7.87 -22.39
N PHE A 326 -5.75 -7.62 -21.82
CA PHE A 326 -6.36 -6.29 -21.76
C PHE A 326 -5.56 -5.27 -20.91
N LEU A 327 -4.89 -5.72 -19.85
CA LEU A 327 -4.11 -4.85 -18.96
C LEU A 327 -2.64 -4.69 -19.39
N LYS A 328 -2.17 -5.46 -20.39
CA LYS A 328 -0.78 -5.37 -20.87
C LYS A 328 -0.38 -3.97 -21.36
N PRO A 329 -1.22 -3.22 -22.12
CA PRO A 329 -0.86 -1.86 -22.55
C PRO A 329 -0.66 -0.90 -21.38
N PHE A 330 -1.48 -1.00 -20.33
CA PHE A 330 -1.33 -0.20 -19.11
C PHE A 330 -0.02 -0.54 -18.40
N MET A 331 0.30 -1.83 -18.26
CA MET A 331 1.58 -2.27 -17.70
C MET A 331 2.77 -1.75 -18.51
N ALA A 332 2.69 -1.79 -19.84
CA ALA A 332 3.72 -1.26 -20.72
C ALA A 332 3.88 0.26 -20.57
N ALA A 333 2.77 0.99 -20.35
CA ALA A 333 2.80 2.42 -20.09
C ALA A 333 3.49 2.75 -18.77
N PHE A 334 3.14 2.05 -17.68
CA PHE A 334 3.79 2.25 -16.39
C PHE A 334 5.28 1.85 -16.42
N ARG A 335 5.66 0.87 -17.24
CA ARG A 335 7.08 0.49 -17.45
C ARG A 335 7.94 1.61 -18.04
N LYS A 336 7.34 2.65 -18.62
CA LYS A 336 8.09 3.84 -19.07
C LYS A 336 8.64 4.65 -17.89
N TYR A 337 8.03 4.52 -16.71
CA TYR A 337 8.34 5.33 -15.53
C TYR A 337 9.05 4.54 -14.43
N SER A 338 8.90 3.21 -14.41
CA SER A 338 9.56 2.33 -13.45
C SER A 338 9.76 0.93 -14.05
N ALA A 339 10.90 0.31 -13.77
CA ALA A 339 11.15 -1.11 -14.02
C ALA A 339 10.24 -2.03 -13.18
N TYR A 340 9.72 -1.51 -12.06
CA TYR A 340 8.88 -2.21 -11.08
C TYR A 340 7.52 -1.51 -10.88
N PRO A 341 6.72 -1.34 -11.95
CA PRO A 341 5.54 -0.45 -12.00
C PRO A 341 4.40 -0.81 -11.02
N THR A 342 4.48 -1.93 -10.33
CA THR A 342 3.45 -2.43 -9.41
C THR A 342 3.97 -2.58 -7.98
N HIS A 343 5.17 -2.08 -7.71
CA HIS A 343 5.81 -2.10 -6.40
C HIS A 343 6.03 -0.66 -5.96
N MET A 344 5.64 -0.35 -4.72
CA MET A 344 5.86 0.94 -4.11
C MET A 344 7.11 0.89 -3.23
N GLY A 345 7.90 1.97 -3.28
CA GLY A 345 9.04 2.18 -2.39
C GLY A 345 8.58 2.42 -0.95
N LEU A 346 9.45 2.08 0.00
CA LEU A 346 9.22 2.21 1.43
C LEU A 346 10.38 2.89 2.17
N SER A 347 11.54 3.03 1.53
CA SER A 347 12.73 3.60 2.15
C SER A 347 12.53 5.05 2.61
N ASP A 348 11.71 5.85 1.92
CA ASP A 348 11.48 7.22 2.34
C ASP A 348 10.75 7.32 3.68
N PHE A 349 9.82 6.41 3.92
CA PHE A 349 9.11 6.31 5.19
C PHE A 349 10.06 5.95 6.35
N ALA A 350 11.16 5.26 6.05
CA ALA A 350 12.21 4.92 7.01
C ALA A 350 13.34 5.95 7.13
N SER A 351 13.36 6.96 6.25
CA SER A 351 14.50 7.88 6.09
C SER A 351 14.53 9.04 7.09
N ALA A 352 13.42 9.33 7.75
CA ALA A 352 13.35 10.33 8.81
C ALA A 352 12.24 9.98 9.79
N ALA A 353 12.38 10.41 11.04
CA ALA A 353 11.35 10.29 12.07
C ALA A 353 10.35 11.47 12.01
N THR A 354 9.36 11.46 12.91
CA THR A 354 8.32 12.50 13.00
C THR A 354 8.90 13.89 13.28
N ASP A 355 9.98 13.97 14.04
CA ASP A 355 10.72 15.20 14.35
C ASP A 355 11.60 15.71 13.20
N GLY A 356 11.48 15.11 12.01
CA GLY A 356 12.27 15.47 10.83
C GLY A 356 13.72 14.98 10.87
N LYS A 357 14.16 14.35 11.97
CA LYS A 357 15.52 13.85 12.09
C LYS A 357 15.76 12.74 11.08
N LYS A 358 16.71 12.98 10.17
CA LYS A 358 17.13 12.01 9.16
C LYS A 358 17.82 10.82 9.79
N VAL A 359 17.55 9.64 9.24
CA VAL A 359 18.23 8.39 9.53
C VAL A 359 19.36 8.22 8.52
N VAL A 360 20.57 7.95 9.02
CA VAL A 360 21.76 7.79 8.17
C VAL A 360 21.67 6.51 7.35
N ASP A 361 21.28 5.40 7.98
CA ASP A 361 21.16 4.08 7.35
C ASP A 361 19.71 3.57 7.49
N PRO A 362 18.80 3.95 6.58
CA PRO A 362 17.40 3.57 6.69
C PRO A 362 17.22 2.05 6.59
N VAL A 363 16.53 1.45 7.57
CA VAL A 363 16.12 0.05 7.54
C VAL A 363 14.61 -0.02 7.40
N PHE A 364 14.15 -0.74 6.38
CA PHE A 364 12.75 -0.82 5.98
C PHE A 364 12.41 -2.23 5.48
N PRO A 365 11.13 -2.63 5.46
CA PRO A 365 10.73 -3.91 4.89
C PRO A 365 10.69 -3.85 3.35
N TRP A 366 10.78 -5.00 2.70
CA TRP A 366 10.63 -5.11 1.25
C TRP A 366 9.19 -4.82 0.79
N ALA A 367 8.18 -5.26 1.55
CA ALA A 367 6.79 -4.93 1.29
C ALA A 367 5.97 -4.89 2.57
N LEU A 368 4.83 -4.21 2.52
CA LEU A 368 3.83 -4.17 3.58
C LEU A 368 2.51 -4.74 3.09
N VAL A 369 1.76 -5.32 4.01
CA VAL A 369 0.43 -5.89 3.77
C VAL A 369 -0.50 -5.42 4.86
N LEU A 370 -1.64 -4.87 4.45
CA LEU A 370 -2.71 -4.50 5.35
C LEU A 370 -3.77 -5.59 5.34
N ARG A 371 -3.93 -6.24 6.50
CA ARG A 371 -5.00 -7.19 6.78
C ARG A 371 -6.16 -6.45 7.44
N PRO A 372 -7.34 -6.38 6.81
CA PRO A 372 -8.51 -5.78 7.45
C PRO A 372 -8.84 -6.49 8.75
N THR A 373 -9.06 -5.73 9.83
CA THR A 373 -9.50 -6.29 11.11
C THR A 373 -10.94 -6.75 11.04
N GLU A 374 -11.36 -7.53 12.04
CA GLU A 374 -12.77 -7.89 12.16
C GLU A 374 -13.67 -6.70 12.52
N ALA A 375 -13.14 -5.70 13.23
CA ALA A 375 -13.89 -4.48 13.49
C ALA A 375 -14.23 -3.74 12.18
N ALA A 376 -13.29 -3.68 11.23
CA ALA A 376 -13.50 -3.05 9.93
C ALA A 376 -14.50 -3.83 9.06
N ARG A 377 -14.38 -5.17 9.02
CA ARG A 377 -15.24 -6.04 8.19
C ARG A 377 -16.73 -5.96 8.55
N ARG A 378 -17.05 -5.68 9.81
CA ARG A 378 -18.44 -5.54 10.27
C ARG A 378 -19.22 -4.43 9.57
N PHE A 379 -18.54 -3.41 9.06
CA PHE A 379 -19.20 -2.33 8.33
C PHE A 379 -19.63 -2.74 6.91
N GLY A 380 -18.96 -3.73 6.32
CA GLY A 380 -19.22 -4.21 4.96
C GLY A 380 -20.50 -5.02 4.79
N ALA A 381 -20.98 -5.67 5.85
CA ALA A 381 -22.12 -6.59 5.80
C ALA A 381 -23.43 -5.93 5.31
N ASP A 382 -23.59 -4.63 5.60
CA ASP A 382 -24.81 -3.88 5.26
C ASP A 382 -24.79 -3.26 3.86
N THR A 383 -23.64 -3.27 3.18
CA THR A 383 -23.46 -2.58 1.88
C THR A 383 -24.21 -3.24 0.73
N GLN A 384 -24.67 -4.48 0.90
CA GLN A 384 -25.45 -5.22 -0.09
C GLN A 384 -26.81 -4.57 -0.40
N LYS A 385 -27.26 -3.62 0.42
CA LYS A 385 -28.51 -2.87 0.24
C LYS A 385 -28.33 -1.51 -0.44
N ALA A 386 -27.10 -1.13 -0.81
CA ALA A 386 -26.84 0.14 -1.46
C ALA A 386 -27.58 0.22 -2.81
N VAL A 387 -28.11 1.41 -3.12
CA VAL A 387 -28.82 1.67 -4.38
C VAL A 387 -27.85 1.63 -5.57
N ASP A 388 -26.62 2.13 -5.39
CA ASP A 388 -25.54 2.05 -6.37
C ASP A 388 -24.35 1.24 -5.82
N GLU A 389 -24.06 0.10 -6.45
CA GLU A 389 -22.92 -0.76 -6.11
C GLU A 389 -21.56 -0.02 -6.26
N ARG A 390 -21.48 1.02 -7.09
CA ARG A 390 -20.23 1.79 -7.32
C ARG A 390 -19.81 2.60 -6.11
N THR A 391 -20.77 3.05 -5.31
CA THR A 391 -20.57 3.97 -4.17
C THR A 391 -20.86 3.28 -2.83
N ALA A 392 -21.29 2.02 -2.85
CA ALA A 392 -21.56 1.21 -1.66
C ALA A 392 -20.41 1.22 -0.62
N PHE A 393 -19.15 1.20 -1.08
CA PHE A 393 -17.98 1.27 -0.21
C PHE A 393 -17.81 2.65 0.48
N LEU A 394 -18.30 3.75 -0.12
CA LEU A 394 -18.28 5.06 0.53
C LEU A 394 -19.26 5.10 1.70
N ILE A 395 -20.42 4.47 1.54
CA ILE A 395 -21.43 4.31 2.61
C ILE A 395 -20.85 3.47 3.75
N GLU A 396 -20.13 2.39 3.44
CA GLU A 396 -19.39 1.59 4.42
C GLU A 396 -18.40 2.44 5.23
N ILE A 397 -17.56 3.17 4.53
CA ILE A 397 -16.48 3.96 5.13
C ILE A 397 -17.03 5.11 5.98
N ALA A 398 -18.10 5.78 5.52
CA ALA A 398 -18.75 6.87 6.25
C ALA A 398 -19.33 6.44 7.61
N ARG A 399 -19.60 5.13 7.81
CA ARG A 399 -20.14 4.60 9.07
C ARG A 399 -19.07 4.27 10.11
N ILE A 400 -17.80 4.35 9.76
CA ILE A 400 -16.69 3.99 10.64
C ILE A 400 -16.49 5.11 11.67
N PRO A 401 -16.68 4.84 12.98
CA PRO A 401 -16.43 5.84 14.00
C PRO A 401 -14.91 6.02 14.26
N PRO A 402 -14.49 7.16 14.83
CA PRO A 402 -13.16 7.32 15.40
C PRO A 402 -12.84 6.20 16.40
N GLY A 403 -11.56 5.81 16.50
CA GLY A 403 -11.09 4.74 17.37
C GLY A 403 -11.25 3.33 16.79
N THR A 404 -11.72 3.20 15.54
CA THR A 404 -11.90 1.89 14.91
C THR A 404 -10.56 1.37 14.38
N PRO A 405 -10.10 0.17 14.80
CA PRO A 405 -8.91 -0.43 14.21
C PRO A 405 -9.26 -0.95 12.82
N LEU A 406 -8.65 -0.42 11.77
CA LEU A 406 -8.97 -0.76 10.38
C LEU A 406 -8.15 -1.91 9.84
N TYR A 407 -6.84 -1.85 10.07
CA TYR A 407 -5.89 -2.78 9.51
C TYR A 407 -4.88 -3.23 10.55
N GLU A 408 -4.49 -4.48 10.49
CA GLU A 408 -3.20 -4.93 10.98
C GLU A 408 -2.16 -4.83 9.86
N ILE A 409 -0.95 -4.42 10.21
CA ILE A 409 0.16 -4.22 9.28
C ILE A 409 1.11 -5.40 9.43
N TYR A 410 1.39 -6.08 8.32
CA TYR A 410 2.39 -7.14 8.23
C TYR A 410 3.55 -6.67 7.37
N ALA A 411 4.78 -6.97 7.82
CA ALA A 411 6.00 -6.70 7.10
C ALA A 411 6.53 -7.95 6.40
N ILE A 412 7.02 -7.76 5.17
CA ILE A 412 7.80 -8.74 4.43
C ILE A 412 9.22 -8.21 4.42
N PRO A 413 10.14 -8.80 5.21
CA PRO A 413 11.47 -8.23 5.42
C PRO A 413 12.35 -8.26 4.17
N SER A 414 12.20 -9.27 3.29
CA SER A 414 13.06 -9.44 2.11
C SER A 414 12.31 -10.09 0.93
N PRO A 415 12.84 -9.99 -0.31
CA PRO A 415 12.29 -10.72 -1.46
C PRO A 415 12.16 -12.22 -1.22
N SER A 416 13.18 -12.85 -0.62
CA SER A 416 13.19 -14.29 -0.31
C SER A 416 11.99 -14.69 0.56
N SER A 417 11.71 -13.92 1.61
CA SER A 417 10.55 -14.16 2.49
C SER A 417 9.19 -13.96 1.80
N ALA A 418 9.15 -13.22 0.68
CA ALA A 418 7.92 -12.91 -0.04
C ALA A 418 7.32 -14.12 -0.77
N LEU A 419 8.14 -15.10 -1.16
CA LEU A 419 7.67 -16.30 -1.88
C LEU A 419 7.27 -17.42 -0.92
N GLU A 420 8.08 -17.67 0.09
CA GLU A 420 7.95 -18.82 0.99
C GLU A 420 7.29 -18.48 2.34
N GLY A 421 7.13 -17.18 2.66
CA GLY A 421 6.64 -16.69 3.95
C GLY A 421 7.68 -16.73 5.08
N VAL A 422 8.78 -17.44 4.85
CA VAL A 422 9.93 -17.58 5.72
C VAL A 422 11.19 -17.62 4.84
N SER A 423 12.31 -17.08 5.30
CA SER A 423 13.61 -17.28 4.66
C SER A 423 14.08 -18.72 4.78
N LYS A 424 15.04 -19.11 3.95
CA LYS A 424 15.60 -20.47 3.94
C LYS A 424 16.19 -20.91 5.29
N ASP A 425 16.68 -19.95 6.08
CA ASP A 425 17.27 -20.16 7.40
C ASP A 425 16.29 -19.94 8.56
N GLY A 426 15.01 -19.61 8.27
CA GLY A 426 14.00 -19.36 9.30
C GLY A 426 14.07 -17.99 9.97
N SER A 427 15.11 -17.20 9.70
CA SER A 427 15.42 -15.96 10.45
C SER A 427 14.47 -14.80 10.09
N GLU A 428 13.96 -14.78 8.87
CA GLU A 428 13.10 -13.74 8.35
C GLU A 428 11.74 -14.33 7.97
N ARG A 429 10.70 -13.99 8.73
CA ARG A 429 9.32 -14.36 8.40
C ARG A 429 8.46 -13.14 8.18
N LEU A 430 7.40 -13.30 7.39
CA LEU A 430 6.32 -12.33 7.42
C LEU A 430 5.74 -12.29 8.84
N HIS A 431 5.63 -11.10 9.42
CA HIS A 431 5.15 -10.91 10.79
C HIS A 431 4.33 -9.62 10.89
N LYS A 432 3.43 -9.59 11.86
CA LYS A 432 2.69 -8.39 12.22
C LYS A 432 3.68 -7.39 12.85
N ILE A 433 3.57 -6.13 12.46
CA ILE A 433 4.42 -5.04 12.94
C ILE A 433 3.61 -3.86 13.49
N GLY A 434 2.29 -3.83 13.30
CA GLY A 434 1.50 -2.71 13.77
C GLY A 434 0.03 -2.76 13.41
N ARG A 435 -0.65 -1.63 13.61
CA ARG A 435 -2.07 -1.46 13.39
C ARG A 435 -2.40 -0.03 12.97
N ILE A 436 -3.35 0.13 12.06
CA ILE A 436 -3.93 1.43 11.69
C ILE A 436 -5.27 1.61 12.38
N THR A 437 -5.45 2.71 13.10
CA THR A 437 -6.68 3.05 13.82
C THR A 437 -7.15 4.45 13.41
N THR A 438 -8.45 4.63 13.15
CA THR A 438 -9.01 5.97 12.87
C THR A 438 -8.97 6.86 14.10
N THR A 439 -8.73 8.14 13.91
CA THR A 439 -8.78 9.17 14.97
C THR A 439 -9.80 10.27 14.68
N SER A 440 -10.40 10.27 13.48
CA SER A 440 -11.57 11.07 13.12
C SER A 440 -12.59 10.24 12.32
N GLU A 441 -13.74 10.84 12.06
CA GLU A 441 -14.67 10.35 11.03
C GLU A 441 -14.04 10.51 9.64
N PHE A 442 -14.55 9.74 8.68
CA PHE A 442 -14.20 9.89 7.28
C PHE A 442 -14.94 11.06 6.63
N VAL A 443 -14.20 11.81 5.83
CA VAL A 443 -14.69 12.95 5.06
C VAL A 443 -14.60 12.60 3.58
N PHE A 444 -15.74 12.68 2.90
CA PHE A 444 -15.79 12.51 1.46
C PHE A 444 -15.29 13.78 0.77
N SER A 445 -14.25 13.66 -0.06
CA SER A 445 -13.75 14.76 -0.89
C SER A 445 -13.21 14.18 -2.19
N ASP A 446 -13.21 14.99 -3.25
CA ASP A 446 -12.60 14.59 -4.53
C ASP A 446 -11.09 14.38 -4.40
N ALA A 447 -10.47 14.82 -3.29
CA ALA A 447 -9.03 14.79 -3.02
C ALA A 447 -8.13 15.38 -4.12
N ASP A 448 -8.72 15.87 -5.21
CA ASP A 448 -8.10 16.61 -6.29
C ASP A 448 -7.80 18.01 -5.75
N GLY A 449 -6.53 18.39 -5.78
CA GLY A 449 -6.09 19.72 -5.34
C GLY A 449 -5.82 19.88 -3.84
N THR A 450 -6.37 19.04 -2.96
CA THR A 450 -6.20 19.25 -1.50
C THR A 450 -5.01 18.53 -0.89
N MET A 451 -4.63 17.39 -1.43
CA MET A 451 -3.44 16.65 -0.98
C MET A 451 -2.88 15.74 -2.07
N CYS A 452 -1.57 15.53 -2.02
CA CYS A 452 -0.85 14.59 -2.86
C CYS A 452 -0.25 13.46 -2.01
N PHE A 453 -0.42 12.21 -2.40
CA PHE A 453 0.34 11.09 -1.81
C PHE A 453 1.48 10.78 -2.76
N TRP A 454 2.71 11.10 -2.34
CA TRP A 454 3.87 10.89 -3.19
C TRP A 454 4.12 9.38 -3.40
N HIS A 455 4.32 9.01 -4.66
CA HIS A 455 4.62 7.64 -5.06
C HIS A 455 6.13 7.46 -5.08
N GLN A 456 6.68 6.80 -4.07
CA GLN A 456 8.08 6.42 -4.09
C GLN A 456 8.28 5.27 -5.09
N ARG A 457 9.27 5.42 -5.98
CA ARG A 457 9.69 4.38 -6.92
C ARG A 457 10.42 3.27 -6.19
N LYS A 458 10.19 2.01 -6.61
CA LYS A 458 10.85 0.86 -5.96
C LYS A 458 12.36 0.83 -6.20
N GLU A 459 12.83 1.44 -7.28
CA GLU A 459 14.24 1.60 -7.60
C GLU A 459 15.01 2.35 -6.51
N GLU A 460 14.36 3.28 -5.81
CA GLU A 460 14.97 4.02 -4.70
C GLU A 460 15.24 3.12 -3.49
N ASP A 461 14.37 2.13 -3.25
CA ASP A 461 14.63 1.07 -2.26
C ASP A 461 15.81 0.20 -2.68
N TYR A 462 15.89 -0.19 -3.96
CA TYR A 462 16.96 -1.05 -4.46
C TYR A 462 18.31 -0.35 -4.55
N ALA A 463 18.34 0.97 -4.70
CA ALA A 463 19.58 1.74 -4.56
C ALA A 463 20.19 1.59 -3.16
N LEU A 464 19.36 1.50 -2.11
CA LEU A 464 19.79 1.25 -0.73
C LEU A 464 19.98 -0.25 -0.43
N ARG A 465 19.23 -1.12 -1.12
CA ARG A 465 19.26 -2.59 -0.98
C ARG A 465 19.54 -3.28 -2.31
N PRO A 466 20.75 -3.15 -2.88
CA PRO A 466 21.08 -3.76 -4.17
C PRO A 466 21.11 -5.30 -4.09
N ASP A 467 21.26 -5.86 -2.90
CA ASP A 467 21.10 -7.29 -2.63
C ASP A 467 19.67 -7.78 -2.91
N TRP A 468 18.66 -6.96 -2.62
CA TRP A 468 17.27 -7.31 -2.91
C TRP A 468 16.98 -7.38 -4.39
N GLU A 469 17.47 -6.41 -5.17
CA GLU A 469 17.31 -6.41 -6.62
C GLU A 469 17.93 -7.67 -7.25
N ARG A 470 19.12 -8.07 -6.80
CA ARG A 470 19.77 -9.31 -7.25
C ARG A 470 19.00 -10.58 -6.88
N ALA A 471 18.25 -10.55 -5.77
CA ALA A 471 17.45 -11.68 -5.32
C ALA A 471 16.11 -11.81 -6.07
N LEU A 472 15.72 -10.80 -6.87
CA LEU A 472 14.48 -10.86 -7.63
C LEU A 472 14.53 -11.94 -8.70
N THR A 473 13.37 -12.57 -8.89
CA THR A 473 13.13 -13.59 -9.92
C THR A 473 11.79 -13.29 -10.59
N PRO A 474 11.51 -13.86 -11.78
CA PRO A 474 10.21 -13.71 -12.42
C PRO A 474 9.02 -14.12 -11.54
N ALA A 475 9.23 -15.04 -10.59
CA ALA A 475 8.19 -15.47 -9.64
C ALA A 475 7.73 -14.32 -8.72
N HIS A 476 8.63 -13.39 -8.36
CA HIS A 476 8.25 -12.25 -7.53
C HIS A 476 7.22 -11.38 -8.26
N ALA A 477 7.50 -11.00 -9.51
CA ALA A 477 6.58 -10.20 -10.31
C ALA A 477 5.26 -10.93 -10.61
N GLN A 478 5.29 -12.26 -10.75
CA GLN A 478 4.11 -13.05 -11.11
C GLN A 478 3.21 -13.40 -9.90
N SER A 479 3.79 -13.56 -8.72
CA SER A 479 3.08 -14.10 -7.56
C SER A 479 2.92 -13.11 -6.40
N CYS A 480 3.86 -12.18 -6.20
CA CYS A 480 3.78 -11.25 -5.08
C CYS A 480 2.61 -10.26 -5.26
N GLY A 481 1.81 -10.12 -4.22
CA GLY A 481 0.58 -9.35 -4.24
C GLY A 481 -0.29 -9.66 -3.04
N ALA A 482 -1.28 -8.82 -2.78
CA ALA A 482 -2.12 -8.91 -1.58
C ALA A 482 -2.73 -10.31 -1.35
N GLU A 483 -3.17 -11.02 -2.39
CA GLU A 483 -3.75 -12.36 -2.26
C GLU A 483 -2.72 -13.42 -1.85
N HIS A 484 -1.51 -13.33 -2.40
CA HIS A 484 -0.43 -14.25 -2.06
C HIS A 484 -0.02 -14.06 -0.62
N PHE A 485 0.13 -12.81 -0.20
CA PHE A 485 0.48 -12.52 1.19
C PHE A 485 -0.65 -12.87 2.17
N ALA A 486 -1.92 -12.69 1.79
CA ALA A 486 -3.05 -13.17 2.60
C ALA A 486 -2.97 -14.68 2.86
N ARG A 487 -2.58 -15.49 1.85
CA ARG A 487 -2.35 -16.93 2.04
C ARG A 487 -1.16 -17.22 2.96
N LEU A 488 -0.07 -16.45 2.85
CA LEU A 488 1.08 -16.60 3.75
C LEU A 488 0.71 -16.26 5.21
N ILE A 489 -0.01 -15.16 5.43
CA ILE A 489 -0.53 -14.78 6.75
C ILE A 489 -1.43 -15.89 7.31
N ALA A 490 -2.35 -16.42 6.50
CA ALA A 490 -3.25 -17.49 6.93
C ALA A 490 -2.50 -18.77 7.34
N LYS A 491 -1.46 -19.14 6.59
CA LYS A 491 -0.61 -20.31 6.91
C LYS A 491 0.22 -20.09 8.18
N GLY A 492 0.82 -18.91 8.34
CA GLY A 492 1.66 -18.59 9.49
C GLY A 492 0.89 -18.57 10.82
N ASN A 493 -0.43 -18.38 10.80
CA ASN A 493 -1.27 -18.45 12.00
C ASN A 493 -1.70 -19.88 12.39
N GLN A 494 -1.36 -20.90 11.58
CA GLN A 494 -1.70 -22.30 11.85
C GLN A 494 -0.55 -23.06 12.54
N THR A 495 0.66 -22.51 12.51
CA THR A 495 1.87 -23.03 13.16
C THR A 495 2.08 -22.36 14.50
#